data_AF-A0A067M263-F1
#
_entry.id   AF-A0A067M263-F1
#
_cell.length_a   1.000
_cell.length_b   1.000
_cell.length_c   1.000
_cell.angle_alpha   90.00
_cell.angle_beta   90.00
_cell.angle_gamma   90.00
#
_symmetry.space_group_name_H-M   'P 1'
#
loop_
_entity.id
_entity.type
_entity.pdbx_description
1 polymer ?
#
loop_
_entity_poly.entity_id
_entity_poly.type
_entity_poly.pdbx_seq_one_letter_code
_entity_poly.pdbx_strand_id
1 'polypeptide(L)'
;MSVDKGDILLIPSIVGDTNRIHVQWQQSLRDRSGDYYNLEARNKSQGDAKVVFFVQTDWFNDQHLGAKGAHGFYEVKIDERFQYGQISQNNKRWVVLHDKERKPYQYRFVKPLLEKVAQSGGKAAELIGFPAHDLEKIISQLQKLFGDYLHTF
;
A
#
# COMPACT_ATOMS: atom_id res chain seq x y z
N MET A 1 -13.50 -7.43 3.75
CA MET A 1 -13.92 -6.13 3.21
C MET A 1 -12.78 -5.59 2.37
N SER A 2 -13.07 -5.29 1.10
CA SER A 2 -12.11 -4.86 0.09
C SER A 2 -12.36 -3.38 -0.22
N VAL A 3 -11.33 -2.64 -0.60
CA VAL A 3 -11.50 -1.24 -1.03
C VAL A 3 -12.07 -1.21 -2.46
N ASP A 4 -13.01 -0.32 -2.70
CA ASP A 4 -13.63 -0.09 -4.00
C ASP A 4 -13.59 1.39 -4.41
N LYS A 5 -13.78 1.67 -5.71
CA LYS A 5 -13.88 3.03 -6.23
C LYS A 5 -15.04 3.77 -5.55
N GLY A 6 -14.77 5.00 -5.11
CA GLY A 6 -15.74 5.83 -4.40
C GLY A 6 -15.68 5.72 -2.87
N ASP A 7 -14.98 4.72 -2.32
CA ASP A 7 -14.72 4.63 -0.88
C ASP A 7 -13.92 5.83 -0.37
N ILE A 8 -14.08 6.16 0.90
CA ILE A 8 -13.34 7.22 1.58
C ILE A 8 -12.36 6.58 2.56
N LEU A 9 -11.07 6.83 2.36
CA LEU A 9 -10.00 6.40 3.26
C LEU A 9 -9.56 7.55 4.17
N LEU A 10 -9.30 7.21 5.42
CA LEU A 10 -8.63 8.04 6.41
C LEU A 10 -7.16 7.64 6.45
N ILE A 11 -6.28 8.50 5.95
CA ILE A 11 -4.83 8.25 5.87
C ILE A 11 -4.14 9.11 6.94
N PRO A 12 -3.32 8.54 7.84
CA PRO A 12 -2.59 9.33 8.83
C PRO A 12 -1.76 10.42 8.17
N SER A 13 -1.83 11.67 8.65
CA SER A 13 -1.07 12.79 8.07
C SER A 13 0.35 12.94 8.61
N ILE A 14 0.66 12.20 9.68
CA ILE A 14 1.98 12.14 10.30
C ILE A 14 2.55 10.75 10.01
N VAL A 15 3.73 10.71 9.41
CA VAL A 15 4.43 9.49 9.02
C VAL A 15 5.87 9.57 9.51
N GLY A 16 6.42 8.45 9.96
CA GLY A 16 7.81 8.35 10.40
C GLY A 16 8.69 7.67 9.34
N ASP A 17 10.01 7.76 9.51
CA ASP A 17 10.97 7.11 8.59
C ASP A 17 10.83 5.58 8.57
N THR A 18 10.33 4.98 9.64
CA THR A 18 10.05 3.54 9.73
C THR A 18 8.98 3.07 8.74
N ASN A 19 8.09 3.97 8.33
CA ASN A 19 7.07 3.72 7.29
C ASN A 19 7.65 3.74 5.88
N ARG A 20 8.86 4.27 5.68
CA ARG A 20 9.47 4.34 4.35
C ARG A 20 9.90 2.93 3.89
N ILE A 21 9.60 2.65 2.63
CA ILE A 21 10.05 1.48 1.90
C ILE A 21 10.65 1.90 0.57
N HIS A 22 11.67 1.15 0.14
CA HIS A 22 12.30 1.34 -1.14
C HIS A 22 11.78 0.30 -2.13
N VAL A 23 11.22 0.74 -3.25
CA VAL A 23 10.64 -0.12 -4.28
C VAL A 23 11.52 -0.04 -5.52
N GLN A 24 12.03 -1.19 -5.95
CA GLN A 24 12.84 -1.34 -7.16
C GLN A 24 12.12 -2.19 -8.20
N TRP A 25 12.11 -1.73 -9.44
CA TRP A 25 11.51 -2.45 -10.57
C TRP A 25 12.31 -2.23 -11.85
N GLN A 26 12.00 -3.01 -12.88
CA GLN A 26 12.58 -2.86 -14.21
C GLN A 26 11.48 -2.40 -15.17
N GLN A 27 11.79 -1.43 -16.02
CA GLN A 27 10.87 -0.92 -17.03
C GLN A 27 11.65 -0.52 -18.28
N SER A 28 11.26 -1.05 -19.44
CA SER A 28 11.94 -0.80 -20.72
C SER A 28 13.45 -1.09 -20.67
N LEU A 29 13.81 -2.26 -20.10
CA LEU A 29 15.20 -2.72 -19.89
C LEU A 29 16.05 -1.83 -18.97
N ARG A 30 15.45 -0.86 -18.28
CA ARG A 30 16.15 0.00 -17.33
C ARG A 30 15.70 -0.30 -15.91
N ASP A 31 16.66 -0.29 -14.99
CA ASP A 31 16.39 -0.34 -13.57
C ASP A 31 15.81 1.01 -13.12
N ARG A 32 14.76 0.92 -12.31
CA ARG A 32 14.05 2.05 -11.74
C ARG A 32 13.85 1.79 -10.25
N SER A 33 13.78 2.88 -9.50
CA SER A 33 13.49 2.81 -8.08
C SER A 33 12.68 4.03 -7.63
N GLY A 34 12.07 3.92 -6.47
CA GLY A 34 11.29 4.98 -5.87
C GLY A 34 10.98 4.66 -4.42
N ASP A 35 10.86 5.71 -3.62
CA ASP A 35 10.54 5.59 -2.21
C ASP A 35 9.07 5.85 -1.95
N TYR A 36 8.50 5.02 -1.09
CA TYR A 36 7.08 5.03 -0.73
C TYR A 36 6.92 4.96 0.78
N TYR A 37 5.84 5.53 1.30
CA TYR A 37 5.38 5.26 2.67
C TYR A 37 4.39 4.10 2.66
N ASN A 38 4.55 3.15 3.59
CA ASN A 38 3.56 2.13 3.93
C ASN A 38 2.82 2.54 5.20
N LEU A 39 1.51 2.71 5.08
CA LEU A 39 0.61 3.19 6.12
C LEU A 39 -0.58 2.24 6.30
N GLU A 40 -1.08 2.18 7.54
CA GLU A 40 -2.40 1.62 7.83
C GLU A 40 -3.44 2.74 7.74
N ALA A 41 -4.24 2.73 6.68
CA ALA A 41 -5.40 3.60 6.51
C ALA A 41 -6.69 2.92 7.01
N ARG A 42 -7.75 3.70 7.20
CA ARG A 42 -9.09 3.19 7.58
C ARG A 42 -10.11 3.52 6.51
N ASN A 43 -10.92 2.56 6.09
CA ASN A 43 -12.00 2.79 5.16
C ASN A 43 -13.26 3.26 5.90
N LYS A 44 -13.47 4.57 5.94
CA LYS A 44 -14.62 5.23 6.59
C LYS A 44 -15.94 4.77 5.98
N SER A 45 -15.95 4.48 4.68
CA SER A 45 -17.14 3.98 3.97
C SER A 45 -17.50 2.53 4.31
N GLN A 46 -16.54 1.75 4.83
CA GLN A 46 -16.73 0.32 5.17
C GLN A 46 -16.47 0.05 6.66
N GLY A 47 -16.99 0.90 7.54
CA GLY A 47 -16.93 0.69 8.99
C GLY A 47 -15.52 0.70 9.57
N ASP A 48 -14.67 1.62 9.09
CA ASP A 48 -13.27 1.79 9.51
C ASP A 48 -12.39 0.54 9.32
N ALA A 49 -12.70 -0.28 8.31
CA ALA A 49 -11.89 -1.43 7.96
C ALA A 49 -10.43 -1.00 7.67
N LYS A 50 -9.46 -1.72 8.24
CA LYS A 50 -8.03 -1.49 8.00
C LYS A 50 -7.65 -1.76 6.54
N VAL A 51 -6.93 -0.81 5.95
CA VAL A 51 -6.45 -0.85 4.56
C VAL A 51 -4.95 -0.59 4.55
N VAL A 52 -4.21 -1.43 3.82
CA VAL A 52 -2.80 -1.16 3.52
C VAL A 52 -2.75 -0.09 2.44
N PHE A 53 -2.03 1.00 2.70
CA PHE A 53 -1.93 2.13 1.80
C PHE A 53 -0.45 2.47 1.53
N PHE A 54 -0.09 2.49 0.26
CA PHE A 54 1.22 2.92 -0.20
C PHE A 54 1.10 4.25 -0.93
N VAL A 55 2.06 5.14 -0.71
CA VAL A 55 2.10 6.43 -1.39
C VAL A 55 3.54 6.82 -1.69
N GLN A 56 3.80 7.29 -2.91
CA GLN A 56 5.11 7.83 -3.24
C GLN A 56 5.44 8.97 -2.30
N THR A 57 6.66 8.98 -1.76
CA THR A 57 7.12 9.98 -0.79
C THR A 57 6.88 11.42 -1.25
N ASP A 58 7.22 11.76 -2.49
CA ASP A 58 6.98 13.09 -3.07
C ASP A 58 5.50 13.44 -3.28
N TRP A 59 4.61 12.46 -3.22
CA TRP A 59 3.16 12.62 -3.38
C TRP A 59 2.43 12.57 -2.04
N PHE A 60 3.15 12.43 -0.92
CA PHE A 60 2.60 12.52 0.42
C PHE A 60 2.46 13.98 0.84
N ASN A 61 1.52 14.69 0.22
CA ASN A 61 1.26 16.11 0.45
C ASN A 61 -0.19 16.48 0.14
N ASP A 62 -0.55 17.70 0.53
CA ASP A 62 -1.91 18.20 0.42
C ASP A 62 -2.39 18.36 -1.04
N GLN A 63 -1.47 18.46 -2.00
CA GLN A 63 -1.83 18.53 -3.43
C GLN A 63 -2.41 17.20 -3.93
N HIS A 64 -1.87 16.06 -3.50
CA HIS A 64 -2.30 14.74 -3.98
C HIS A 64 -3.34 14.09 -3.05
N LEU A 65 -3.23 14.32 -1.74
CA LEU A 65 -4.11 13.75 -0.71
C LEU A 65 -5.24 14.70 -0.28
N GLY A 66 -5.25 15.94 -0.77
CA GLY A 66 -6.22 16.95 -0.36
C GLY A 66 -5.88 17.58 1.00
N ALA A 67 -6.76 18.47 1.46
CA ALA A 67 -6.59 19.11 2.76
C ALA A 67 -6.69 18.10 3.92
N LYS A 68 -5.85 18.26 4.94
CA LYS A 68 -5.96 17.49 6.18
C LYS A 68 -7.32 17.78 6.82
N GLY A 69 -8.08 16.73 7.08
CA GLY A 69 -9.33 16.80 7.83
C GLY A 69 -9.08 17.05 9.32
N ALA A 70 -10.16 17.07 10.11
CA ALA A 70 -10.06 17.11 11.55
C ALA A 70 -9.28 15.90 12.08
N HIS A 71 -8.52 16.08 13.17
CA HIS A 71 -7.79 15.01 13.88
C HIS A 71 -6.56 14.42 13.18
N GLY A 72 -5.96 15.12 12.21
CA GLY A 72 -4.64 14.74 11.68
C GLY A 72 -4.68 13.57 10.69
N PHE A 73 -5.78 13.39 9.97
CA PHE A 73 -5.92 12.46 8.86
C PHE A 73 -6.23 13.21 7.56
N TYR A 74 -5.77 12.68 6.43
CA TYR A 74 -6.30 13.00 5.12
C TYR A 74 -7.59 12.21 4.90
N GLU A 75 -8.66 12.86 4.44
CA GLU A 75 -9.87 12.18 3.95
C GLU A 75 -9.81 12.09 2.43
N VAL A 76 -9.56 10.88 1.93
CA VAL A 76 -9.27 10.66 0.51
C VAL A 76 -10.31 9.77 -0.12
N LYS A 77 -11.01 10.30 -1.11
CA LYS A 77 -11.91 9.50 -1.95
C LYS A 77 -11.09 8.69 -2.96
N ILE A 78 -11.30 7.37 -2.98
CA ILE A 78 -10.68 6.48 -3.94
C ILE A 78 -11.29 6.71 -5.33
N ASP A 79 -10.41 7.01 -6.27
CA ASP A 79 -10.72 7.29 -7.67
C ASP A 79 -9.63 6.71 -8.59
N GLU A 80 -9.67 7.08 -9.87
CA GLU A 80 -8.77 6.58 -10.92
C GLU A 80 -7.31 7.04 -10.79
N ARG A 81 -7.00 7.95 -9.86
CA ARG A 81 -5.62 8.34 -9.53
C ARG A 81 -4.92 7.25 -8.73
N PHE A 82 -5.69 6.40 -8.06
CA PHE A 82 -5.17 5.30 -7.26
C PHE A 82 -5.08 4.03 -8.11
N GLN A 83 -4.13 3.19 -7.74
CA GLN A 83 -4.05 1.82 -8.18
C GLN A 83 -4.15 0.88 -6.97
N TYR A 84 -4.34 -0.41 -7.22
CA TYR A 84 -4.35 -1.40 -6.15
C TYR A 84 -3.61 -2.67 -6.55
N GLY A 85 -3.08 -3.35 -5.53
CA GLY A 85 -2.72 -4.76 -5.65
C GLY A 85 -3.70 -5.64 -4.86
N GLN A 86 -3.71 -6.91 -5.18
CA GLN A 86 -4.56 -7.92 -4.56
C GLN A 86 -3.91 -9.30 -4.63
N ILE A 87 -4.05 -10.09 -3.55
CA ILE A 87 -3.55 -11.47 -3.50
C ILE A 87 -4.36 -12.39 -4.41
N SER A 88 -5.67 -12.15 -4.53
CA SER A 88 -6.60 -12.88 -5.39
C SER A 88 -7.86 -12.02 -5.58
N GLN A 89 -8.72 -12.40 -6.53
CA GLN A 89 -9.94 -11.64 -6.86
C GLN A 89 -10.90 -11.43 -5.69
N ASN A 90 -10.86 -12.30 -4.66
CA ASN A 90 -11.73 -12.24 -3.49
C ASN A 90 -10.99 -11.80 -2.21
N ASN A 91 -9.74 -11.36 -2.33
CA ASN A 91 -8.88 -11.01 -1.19
C ASN A 91 -8.83 -9.50 -0.94
N LYS A 92 -8.25 -9.12 0.20
CA LYS A 92 -7.99 -7.72 0.57
C LYS A 92 -7.13 -7.03 -0.48
N ARG A 93 -7.62 -5.91 -1.01
CA ARG A 93 -6.86 -4.98 -1.83
C ARG A 93 -6.04 -4.04 -0.95
N TRP A 94 -4.83 -3.72 -1.39
CA TRP A 94 -4.07 -2.58 -0.88
C TRP A 94 -4.03 -1.49 -1.92
N VAL A 95 -3.99 -0.23 -1.47
CA VAL A 95 -4.06 0.93 -2.33
C VAL A 95 -2.66 1.50 -2.56
N VAL A 96 -2.41 2.02 -3.74
CA VAL A 96 -1.17 2.69 -4.13
C VAL A 96 -1.50 4.03 -4.77
N LEU A 97 -0.92 5.11 -4.25
CA LEU A 97 -0.95 6.45 -4.85
C LEU A 97 0.44 6.83 -5.34
N HIS A 98 0.62 6.92 -6.65
CA HIS A 98 1.90 7.26 -7.27
C HIS A 98 1.74 7.64 -8.73
N ASP A 99 2.85 8.10 -9.32
CA ASP A 99 2.95 8.32 -10.76
C ASP A 99 2.68 7.02 -11.54
N LYS A 100 1.56 7.00 -12.28
CA LYS A 100 1.09 5.85 -13.06
C LYS A 100 1.95 5.55 -14.29
N GLU A 101 2.87 6.44 -14.67
CA GLU A 101 3.88 6.11 -15.69
C GLU A 101 4.90 5.09 -15.16
N ARG A 102 5.05 5.01 -13.83
CA ARG A 102 5.81 3.95 -13.17
C ARG A 102 4.96 2.69 -13.18
N LYS A 103 5.51 1.61 -13.73
CA LYS A 103 4.83 0.31 -13.81
C LYS A 103 5.52 -0.77 -12.96
N PRO A 104 5.71 -0.57 -11.64
CA PRO A 104 6.15 -1.65 -10.77
C PRO A 104 5.09 -2.75 -10.69
N TYR A 105 5.54 -4.00 -10.69
CA TYR A 105 4.67 -5.13 -10.34
C TYR A 105 4.17 -5.02 -8.89
N GLN A 106 2.96 -5.49 -8.61
CA GLN A 106 2.33 -5.36 -7.30
C GLN A 106 3.16 -6.02 -6.18
N TYR A 107 3.86 -7.12 -6.47
CA TYR A 107 4.78 -7.79 -5.54
C TYR A 107 5.89 -6.87 -5.01
N ARG A 108 6.29 -5.85 -5.79
CA ARG A 108 7.40 -4.96 -5.41
C ARG A 108 7.09 -4.09 -4.21
N PHE A 109 5.82 -3.86 -3.88
CA PHE A 109 5.40 -3.09 -2.70
C PHE A 109 5.40 -3.92 -1.41
N VAL A 110 5.15 -5.22 -1.53
CA VAL A 110 5.06 -6.13 -0.37
C VAL A 110 6.40 -6.82 -0.08
N LYS A 111 7.29 -6.95 -1.08
CA LYS A 111 8.62 -7.54 -0.91
C LYS A 111 9.44 -6.91 0.23
N PRO A 112 9.56 -5.56 0.34
CA PRO A 112 10.32 -4.95 1.44
C PRO A 112 9.73 -5.27 2.81
N LEU A 113 8.41 -5.50 2.91
CA LEU A 113 7.75 -5.88 4.16
C LEU A 113 8.10 -7.31 4.54
N LEU A 114 8.08 -8.23 3.57
CA LEU A 114 8.51 -9.62 3.78
C LEU A 114 9.97 -9.71 4.22
N GLU A 115 10.84 -8.87 3.64
CA GLU A 115 12.26 -8.77 4.03
C GLU A 115 12.41 -8.27 5.47
N LYS A 116 11.67 -7.21 5.86
CA LYS A 116 11.64 -6.72 7.26
C LYS A 116 11.18 -7.81 8.23
N VAL A 117 10.12 -8.54 7.89
CA VAL A 117 9.64 -9.67 8.71
C VAL A 117 10.72 -10.73 8.88
N ALA A 118 11.38 -11.14 7.79
CA ALA A 118 12.46 -12.14 7.83
C ALA A 118 13.63 -11.66 8.71
N GLN A 119 14.07 -10.42 8.55
CA GLN A 119 15.15 -9.80 9.34
C GLN A 119 14.76 -9.66 10.83
N SER A 120 13.48 -9.46 11.12
CA SER A 120 12.97 -9.31 12.49
C SER A 120 12.78 -10.64 13.24
N GLY A 121 13.02 -11.79 12.59
CA GLY A 121 12.76 -13.11 13.16
C GLY A 121 11.28 -13.50 13.16
N GLY A 122 10.49 -13.01 12.19
CA GLY A 122 9.08 -13.36 12.05
C GLY A 122 8.11 -12.49 12.85
N LYS A 123 8.47 -11.26 13.22
CA LYS A 123 7.57 -10.37 13.96
C LYS A 123 6.47 -9.83 13.04
N ALA A 124 5.21 -10.14 13.37
CA ALA A 124 4.05 -9.71 12.59
C ALA A 124 3.82 -8.18 12.59
N ALA A 125 4.39 -7.44 13.54
CA ALA A 125 4.27 -5.98 13.61
C ALA A 125 4.82 -5.26 12.36
N GLU A 126 5.74 -5.89 11.62
CA GLU A 126 6.31 -5.34 10.38
C GLU A 126 5.34 -5.40 9.19
N LEU A 127 4.27 -6.22 9.25
CA LEU A 127 3.24 -6.31 8.21
C LEU A 127 2.09 -5.33 8.44
N ILE A 128 2.41 -4.03 8.42
CA ILE A 128 1.43 -2.94 8.58
C ILE A 128 0.21 -3.17 7.69
N GLY A 129 -0.99 -3.15 8.29
CA GLY A 129 -2.29 -3.29 7.63
C GLY A 129 -2.68 -4.71 7.17
N PHE A 130 -1.78 -5.70 7.24
CA PHE A 130 -2.12 -7.11 7.03
C PHE A 130 -2.54 -7.78 8.35
N PRO A 131 -3.43 -8.79 8.31
CA PRO A 131 -3.81 -9.51 9.52
C PRO A 131 -2.59 -10.21 10.15
N ALA A 132 -2.37 -10.05 11.46
CA ALA A 132 -1.25 -10.69 12.14
C ALA A 132 -1.49 -12.18 12.45
N HIS A 133 -2.74 -12.63 12.41
CA HIS A 133 -3.05 -14.05 12.51
C HIS A 133 -2.69 -14.74 11.18
N ASP A 134 -2.00 -15.88 11.27
CA ASP A 134 -1.53 -16.66 10.13
C ASP A 134 -0.49 -15.97 9.22
N LEU A 135 0.53 -15.38 9.86
CA LEU A 135 1.68 -14.74 9.18
C LEU A 135 2.25 -15.58 8.03
N GLU A 136 2.50 -16.87 8.24
CA GLU A 136 3.07 -17.76 7.22
C GLU A 136 2.18 -17.87 5.97
N LYS A 137 0.86 -17.97 6.16
CA LYS A 137 -0.11 -18.05 5.06
C LYS A 137 -0.10 -16.76 4.24
N ILE A 138 -0.02 -15.61 4.90
CA ILE A 138 0.05 -14.30 4.26
C ILE A 138 1.36 -14.16 3.49
N ILE A 139 2.49 -14.54 4.08
CA ILE A 139 3.79 -14.54 3.40
C ILE A 139 3.73 -15.40 2.13
N SER A 140 3.24 -16.64 2.24
CA SER A 140 3.08 -17.56 1.11
C SER A 140 2.18 -16.98 0.01
N GLN A 141 1.11 -16.28 0.39
CA GLN A 141 0.21 -15.62 -0.54
C GLN A 141 0.85 -14.42 -1.24
N LEU A 142 1.56 -13.57 -0.50
CA LEU A 142 2.27 -12.42 -1.06
C LEU A 142 3.40 -12.87 -1.99
N GLN A 143 4.08 -13.97 -1.68
CA GLN A 143 5.05 -14.60 -2.57
C GLN A 143 4.45 -15.12 -3.88
N LYS A 144 3.13 -15.23 -4.04
CA LYS A 144 2.53 -15.68 -5.31
C LYS A 144 2.25 -14.56 -6.30
N LEU A 145 2.47 -13.30 -5.91
CA LEU A 145 2.15 -12.11 -6.70
C LEU A 145 3.14 -11.79 -7.84
N PHE A 146 4.07 -12.69 -8.14
CA PHE A 146 5.12 -12.45 -9.12
C PHE A 146 4.54 -12.25 -10.53
N GLY A 147 4.90 -11.15 -11.17
CA GLY A 147 4.57 -10.87 -12.58
C GLY A 147 3.30 -10.07 -12.81
N ASP A 148 2.50 -9.80 -11.77
CA ASP A 148 1.26 -9.04 -11.90
C ASP A 148 1.48 -7.54 -11.67
N TYR A 149 0.93 -6.71 -12.55
CA TYR A 149 0.93 -5.25 -12.36
C TYR A 149 -0.11 -4.82 -11.32
N LEU A 150 0.02 -3.58 -10.83
CA LEU A 150 -1.07 -2.93 -10.13
C LEU A 150 -2.28 -2.74 -11.08
N HIS A 151 -3.47 -2.81 -10.51
CA HIS A 151 -4.74 -2.60 -11.19
C HIS A 151 -5.25 -1.17 -10.95
N THR A 152 -6.11 -0.66 -11.82
CA THR A 152 -6.78 0.64 -11.64
C THR A 152 -8.19 0.43 -11.07
N PHE A 153 -8.62 1.35 -10.19
CA PHE A 153 -9.97 1.38 -9.60
C PHE A 153 -11.07 1.80 -10.58
#